data_AF-A0A915DFU0-F1
#
_entry.id   AF-A0A915DFU0-F1
#
_cell.length_a   1.000
_cell.length_b   1.000
_cell.length_c   1.000
_cell.angle_alpha   90.00
_cell.angle_beta   90.00
_cell.angle_gamma   90.00
#
_symmetry.space_group_name_H-M   'P 1'
#
loop_
_entity.id
_entity.type
_entity.pdbx_description
1 polymer ?
#
loop_
_entity_poly.entity_id
_entity_poly.type
_entity_poly.pdbx_seq_one_letter_code
_entity_poly.pdbx_strand_id
1 'polypeptide(L)'
;MDQLRANYASESEEELKPQAKTARELKSYTVAFKLKAIDHANKVSVSSASKKFSVSRGCIQNWKKQENQLRLPKSVLSFIHYNSC
;
A
#
# COMPACT_ATOMS: atom_id res chain seq x y z
N MET A 1 -43.00 -38.80 -34.05
CA MET A 1 -42.62 -37.80 -35.06
C MET A 1 -42.69 -36.44 -34.40
N ASP A 2 -41.65 -35.74 -33.98
CA ASP A 2 -40.21 -35.92 -34.05
C ASP A 2 -39.69 -35.03 -32.92
N GLN A 3 -38.97 -35.63 -31.97
CA GLN A 3 -37.54 -35.40 -31.82
C GLN A 3 -37.17 -33.94 -31.49
N LEU A 4 -36.82 -33.77 -30.22
CA LEU A 4 -35.52 -33.23 -29.83
C LEU A 4 -35.07 -31.94 -30.57
N ARG A 5 -35.24 -30.78 -29.94
CA ARG A 5 -34.27 -29.72 -30.14
C ARG A 5 -33.92 -29.02 -28.83
N ALA A 6 -32.79 -29.49 -28.34
CA ALA A 6 -31.83 -28.83 -27.45
C ALA A 6 -32.39 -28.46 -26.08
N ASN A 7 -32.15 -29.29 -25.07
CA ASN A 7 -30.89 -29.26 -24.30
C ASN A 7 -30.45 -27.81 -24.04
N TYR A 8 -30.73 -27.31 -22.85
CA TYR A 8 -29.77 -27.37 -21.75
C TYR A 8 -28.55 -26.50 -22.05
N ALA A 9 -28.42 -25.46 -21.23
CA ALA A 9 -27.16 -24.87 -20.79
C ALA A 9 -25.97 -25.05 -21.74
N SER A 10 -25.66 -23.99 -22.48
CA SER A 10 -24.28 -23.68 -22.83
C SER A 10 -24.11 -22.21 -22.45
N GLU A 11 -23.95 -21.95 -21.15
CA GLU A 11 -22.61 -21.80 -20.57
C GLU A 11 -21.78 -20.85 -21.44
N SER A 12 -22.21 -19.59 -21.52
CA SER A 12 -21.23 -18.50 -21.58
C SER A 12 -20.82 -18.17 -20.15
N GLU A 13 -20.26 -19.16 -19.44
CA GLU A 13 -19.25 -18.86 -18.43
C GLU A 13 -18.05 -18.36 -19.21
N GLU A 14 -18.07 -17.06 -19.51
CA GLU A 14 -16.86 -16.33 -19.81
C GLU A 14 -16.06 -16.36 -18.51
N GLU A 15 -15.31 -17.47 -18.34
CA GLU A 15 -14.36 -17.69 -17.26
C GLU A 15 -13.34 -16.55 -17.30
N LEU A 16 -13.66 -15.47 -16.60
CA LEU A 16 -12.72 -14.46 -16.15
C LEU A 16 -11.75 -15.16 -15.20
N LYS A 17 -10.72 -15.81 -15.78
CA LYS A 17 -9.59 -16.37 -15.05
C LYS A 17 -9.15 -15.33 -14.01
N PRO A 18 -9.15 -15.66 -12.71
CA PRO A 18 -8.61 -14.74 -11.72
C PRO A 18 -7.12 -14.60 -12.02
N GLN A 19 -6.74 -13.52 -12.70
CA GLN A 19 -5.35 -13.14 -12.88
C GLN A 19 -4.82 -12.85 -11.48
N ALA A 20 -4.11 -13.83 -10.92
CA ALA A 20 -3.45 -13.72 -9.64
C ALA A 20 -2.59 -12.46 -9.67
N LYS A 21 -2.99 -11.46 -8.87
CA LYS A 21 -2.27 -10.20 -8.75
C LYS A 21 -0.87 -10.55 -8.28
N THR A 22 0.14 -10.39 -9.14
CA THR A 22 1.54 -10.59 -8.76
C THR A 22 1.79 -9.80 -7.47
N ALA A 23 2.30 -10.49 -6.44
CA ALA A 23 2.64 -9.84 -5.18
C ALA A 23 3.57 -8.67 -5.49
N ARG A 24 3.10 -7.43 -5.30
CA ARG A 24 3.93 -6.26 -5.54
C ARG A 24 5.09 -6.32 -4.56
N GLU A 25 6.31 -6.38 -5.07
CA GLU A 25 7.51 -6.31 -4.25
C GLU A 25 7.44 -5.04 -3.39
N LEU A 26 7.36 -5.23 -2.08
CA LEU A 26 7.29 -4.11 -1.15
C LEU A 26 8.64 -3.41 -1.15
N LYS A 27 8.68 -2.18 -1.69
CA LYS A 27 9.87 -1.33 -1.60
C LYS A 27 10.20 -1.10 -0.13
N SER A 28 11.29 -1.69 0.34
CA SER A 28 11.84 -1.41 1.66
C SER A 28 12.58 -0.07 1.61
N TYR A 29 12.17 0.87 2.46
CA TYR A 29 12.83 2.16 2.62
C TYR A 29 13.57 2.21 3.95
N THR A 30 14.82 2.63 3.93
CA THR A 30 15.61 2.83 5.15
C THR A 30 15.02 3.93 6.01
N VAL A 31 15.23 3.86 7.33
CA VAL A 31 14.72 4.87 8.28
C VAL A 31 15.27 6.26 7.94
N ALA A 32 16.56 6.36 7.64
CA ALA A 32 17.20 7.61 7.25
C ALA A 32 16.57 8.22 5.98
N PHE A 33 16.20 7.38 5.00
CA PHE A 33 15.52 7.85 3.79
C PHE A 33 14.11 8.37 4.11
N LYS A 34 13.33 7.64 4.91
CA LYS A 34 12.00 8.07 5.34
C LYS A 34 12.06 9.42 6.07
N LEU A 35 13.02 9.59 6.99
CA LEU A 35 13.22 10.84 7.73
C LEU A 35 13.61 12.01 6.80
N LYS A 36 14.48 11.80 5.81
CA LYS A 36 14.80 12.82 4.79
C LYS A 36 13.57 13.25 3.98
N ALA A 37 12.72 12.29 3.60
CA ALA A 37 11.49 12.58 2.87
C ALA A 37 10.49 13.38 3.73
N ILE A 38 10.36 13.03 5.02
CA ILE A 38 9.52 13.76 5.99
C ILE A 38 10.04 15.18 6.20
N ASP A 39 11.33 15.36 6.42
CA ASP A 39 11.95 16.70 6.60
C ASP A 39 11.67 17.61 5.40
N HIS A 40 11.84 17.10 4.18
CA HIS A 40 11.50 17.85 2.98
C HIS A 40 10.00 18.15 2.86
N ALA A 41 9.14 17.20 3.25
CA ALA A 41 7.69 17.40 3.24
C ALA A 41 7.23 18.44 4.28
N ASN A 42 7.92 18.55 5.42
CA ASN A 42 7.66 19.55 6.45
C ASN A 42 8.13 20.95 6.02
N LYS A 43 9.24 21.04 5.27
CA LYS A 43 9.78 22.32 4.77
C LYS A 43 9.00 22.89 3.59
N VAL A 44 8.54 22.04 2.68
CA VAL A 44 7.91 22.47 1.41
C VAL A 44 6.47 21.98 1.33
N SER A 45 6.29 20.69 1.04
CA SER A 45 5.00 20.01 1.01
C SER A 45 5.17 18.52 0.72
N VAL A 46 4.15 17.73 1.06
CA VAL A 46 4.08 16.29 0.73
C VAL A 46 4.12 16.06 -0.79
N SER A 47 3.46 16.91 -1.57
CA SER A 47 3.44 16.81 -3.03
C SER A 47 4.83 17.05 -3.64
N SER A 48 5.59 18.02 -3.12
CA SER A 48 6.97 18.25 -3.56
C SER A 48 7.88 17.07 -3.19
N ALA A 49 7.78 16.58 -1.95
CA ALA A 49 8.56 15.42 -1.49
C ALA A 49 8.26 14.15 -2.30
N SER A 50 6.98 13.92 -2.66
CA SER A 50 6.58 12.79 -3.49
C SER A 50 7.30 12.80 -4.85
N LYS A 51 7.38 13.97 -5.49
CA LYS A 51 8.08 14.14 -6.77
C LYS A 51 9.60 13.98 -6.60
N LYS A 52 10.18 14.61 -5.57
CA LYS A 52 11.64 14.62 -5.34
C LYS A 52 12.20 13.24 -4.99
N PHE A 53 11.47 12.46 -4.19
CA PHE A 53 11.92 11.15 -3.70
C PHE A 53 11.29 9.97 -4.46
N SER A 54 10.43 10.24 -5.47
CA SER A 54 9.68 9.24 -6.22
C SER A 54 8.91 8.25 -5.33
N VAL A 55 8.36 8.76 -4.22
CA VAL A 55 7.56 8.02 -3.25
C VAL A 55 6.11 8.46 -3.36
N SER A 56 5.15 7.55 -3.21
CA SER A 56 3.73 7.91 -3.19
C SER A 56 3.40 8.87 -2.04
N ARG A 57 2.48 9.82 -2.28
CA ARG A 57 2.04 10.78 -1.26
C ARG A 57 1.52 10.08 0.01
N GLY A 58 0.80 8.96 -0.16
CA GLY A 58 0.28 8.16 0.95
C GLY A 58 1.38 7.57 1.83
N CYS A 59 2.48 7.07 1.25
CA CYS A 59 3.62 6.58 2.02
C CYS A 59 4.25 7.70 2.86
N ILE A 60 4.45 8.88 2.28
CA ILE A 60 5.02 10.03 2.99
C ILE A 60 4.10 10.48 4.14
N GLN A 61 2.78 10.54 3.91
CA GLN A 61 1.80 10.85 4.97
C GLN A 61 1.83 9.81 6.09
N ASN A 62 1.90 8.53 5.76
CA ASN A 62 1.99 7.47 6.75
C ASN A 62 3.29 7.57 7.57
N TRP A 63 4.43 7.80 6.92
CA TRP A 63 5.70 7.98 7.62
C TRP A 63 5.70 9.22 8.50
N LYS A 64 5.01 10.28 8.10
CA LYS A 64 4.84 11.48 8.92
C LYS A 64 4.01 11.21 10.18
N LYS A 65 2.93 10.41 10.09
CA LYS A 65 2.20 9.92 11.28
C LYS A 65 3.09 9.07 12.20
N GLN A 66 3.99 8.29 11.59
CA GLN A 66 4.96 7.44 12.29
C GLN A 66 6.29 8.15 12.58
N GLU A 67 6.39 9.48 12.42
CA GLU A 67 7.67 10.20 12.52
C GLU A 67 8.33 10.00 13.89
N ASN A 68 7.52 10.07 14.95
CA ASN A 68 7.96 9.80 16.32
C ASN A 68 8.52 8.38 16.45
N GLN A 69 7.86 7.39 15.85
CA GLN A 69 8.29 5.99 15.88
C GLN A 69 9.58 5.78 15.07
N LEU A 70 9.75 6.50 13.96
CA LEU A 70 10.95 6.43 13.14
C LEU A 70 12.18 7.05 13.83
N ARG A 71 11.98 7.98 14.77
CA ARG A 71 13.06 8.59 15.56
C ARG A 71 13.40 7.81 16.82
N LEU A 72 12.45 7.04 17.35
CA LEU A 72 12.67 6.27 18.57
C LEU A 72 13.32 4.91 18.27
N PRO A 73 14.24 4.45 19.13
CA PRO A 73 14.76 3.09 19.03
C PRO A 73 13.64 2.09 19.33
N LYS A 74 13.73 0.91 18.71
CA LYS A 74 12.74 -0.18 18.85
C LYS A 74 12.44 -0.57 20.31
N SER A 75 13.37 -0.31 21.23
CA SER A 75 13.22 -0.56 22.67
C SER A 75 12.15 0.29 23.36
N VAL A 76 11.82 1.47 22.82
CA VAL A 76 10.83 2.40 23.40
C VAL A 76 9.43 2.18 22.79
N LEU A 77 9.36 1.57 21.61
CA LEU A 77 8.12 1.36 20.85
C LEU A 77 7.23 0.24 21.40
N SER A 78 7.79 -0.69 22.19
CA SER A 78 7.02 -1.77 22.84
C SER A 78 6.03 -1.26 23.89
N PHE A 79 6.14 0.00 24.33
CA PHE A 79 5.32 0.56 25.41
C PHE A 79 4.14 1.42 24.93
N ILE A 80 4.13 1.86 23.66
CA ILE A 80 3.15 2.87 23.17
C ILE A 80 2.01 2.23 22.35
N HIS A 81 2.12 0.95 21.97
CA HIS A 81 1.00 0.25 21.32
C HIS A 81 0.04 -0.33 22.36
N TYR A 82 -0.89 0.51 22.84
CA TYR A 82 -2.30 0.19 23.10
C TYR A 82 -2.94 1.45 23.70
N ASN A 83 -3.66 2.21 22.87
CA ASN A 83 -4.78 3.09 23.22
C ASN A 83 -5.03 4.05 22.05
N SER A 84 -5.70 3.54 21.02
CA SER A 84 -6.66 4.37 20.30
C SER A 84 -7.96 3.59 20.32
N CYS A 85 -8.91 4.13 21.08
CA CYS A 85 -10.32 3.76 21.07
C CYS A 85 -10.88 3.71 19.64
#